data_AF-A0A971K5Z8-F1
#
_entry.id   AF-A0A971K5Z8-F1
#
_cell.length_a   1.000
_cell.length_b   1.000
_cell.length_c   1.000
_cell.angle_alpha   90.00
_cell.angle_beta   90.00
_cell.angle_gamma   90.00
#
_symmetry.space_group_name_H-M   'P 1'
#
loop_
_entity.id
_entity.type
_entity.pdbx_description
1 polymer ?
#
loop_
_entity_poly.entity_id
_entity_poly.type
_entity_poly.pdbx_seq_one_letter_code
_entity_poly.pdbx_strand_id
1 'polypeptide(L)'
;MTRRVKTGEILLVAVVMTVLSAATAFALPDLVAWVGHRGVPVERGDQIVIPFSVTVQNRGTEPAPPFKISVEYEVVSGGMATLRSGAVPFTVSGQSDPWHPRTTSPLPNGPPPASTVTFTGEVILTSTLSGAEIRIRALADSTAGEEFADPVGRVRESDETNNHTPWVDLRPTTGSPDLVLRSQTRPAYFNIEGRNIVEDRSRGGGYSATIENRGNAPAGPFSIAVEYEVVQAGEPEVPTHGLVAIIPMEDRSVEGLMVGGTHTFNNLVLRFPDTLVGSRIKIRIRIDDANAVNETDEFNNEGPWSPLFFLPRRIESRTIPGTLLLRSLGAALRGSIHLNNFAGPTSDFQLDNEPFRENDSWIRVGSWEERFTPERFIYGSGATESRYYLNDINGDFGGPGAMYFWGEKIAMKTVFETGGDHEIRGWEYTWPNWYDSPPDVDLTRIELVVALRPIIRDGRLSYDRVTVAPTIELTLHGFWEFIDEAFLSRGIQDPLRNMMHTEIRNKFEALLMSEEIRRLAEDEMERIIAPSRVSMRIKKLTSVRVTGDALTISYEVEP
;
A
#
# COMPACT_ATOMS: atom_id res chain seq x y z
N MET A 1 -84.00 69.53 66.14
CA MET A 1 -83.74 68.81 67.41
C MET A 1 -82.57 67.87 67.20
N THR A 2 -81.53 68.08 68.00
CA THR A 2 -80.23 67.39 68.00
C THR A 2 -80.35 65.92 68.39
N ARG A 3 -79.72 65.01 67.63
CA ARG A 3 -79.04 63.82 68.19
C ARG A 3 -78.06 63.17 67.21
N ARG A 4 -76.80 63.14 67.63
CA ARG A 4 -75.69 62.32 67.10
C ARG A 4 -75.93 60.84 67.42
N VAL A 5 -75.63 59.94 66.46
CA VAL A 5 -75.16 58.55 66.68
C VAL A 5 -74.22 58.25 65.52
N LYS A 6 -72.90 58.42 65.69
CA LYS A 6 -71.86 57.41 66.04
C LYS A 6 -71.63 56.34 64.98
N THR A 7 -70.71 56.68 64.08
CA THR A 7 -69.79 55.83 63.31
C THR A 7 -69.17 54.77 64.22
N GLY A 8 -69.57 53.50 64.07
CA GLY A 8 -69.08 52.44 64.95
C GLY A 8 -69.45 51.00 64.57
N GLU A 9 -70.01 50.74 63.38
CA GLU A 9 -70.49 49.39 63.00
C GLU A 9 -69.99 48.89 61.63
N ILE A 10 -68.96 49.52 61.05
CA ILE A 10 -68.34 49.05 59.79
C ILE A 10 -67.04 48.25 60.03
N LEU A 11 -66.58 48.12 61.28
CA LEU A 11 -65.31 47.44 61.60
C LEU A 11 -65.45 45.96 62.02
N LEU A 12 -66.66 45.41 62.16
CA LEU A 12 -66.84 44.06 62.70
C LEU A 12 -66.98 42.96 61.62
N VAL A 13 -67.35 43.31 60.38
CA VAL A 13 -67.51 42.32 59.28
C VAL A 13 -66.21 42.11 58.50
N ALA A 14 -65.29 43.08 58.53
CA ALA A 14 -63.96 42.96 57.92
C ALA A 14 -62.92 42.24 58.80
N VAL A 15 -63.24 41.91 60.06
CA VAL A 15 -62.35 41.14 60.96
C VAL A 15 -62.77 39.67 61.05
N VAL A 16 -64.02 39.32 60.71
CA VAL A 16 -64.48 37.92 60.70
C VAL A 16 -64.19 37.23 59.35
N MET A 17 -63.90 37.99 58.28
CA MET A 17 -63.43 37.47 56.98
C MET A 17 -61.90 37.43 56.82
N THR A 18 -61.13 37.85 57.84
CA THR A 18 -59.66 37.66 57.93
C THR A 18 -59.26 36.58 58.94
N VAL A 19 -60.25 35.89 59.52
CA VAL A 19 -60.06 34.73 60.43
C VAL A 19 -60.38 33.40 59.73
N LEU A 20 -60.58 33.43 58.40
CA LEU A 20 -60.85 32.23 57.57
C LEU A 20 -59.81 32.01 56.46
N SER A 21 -58.60 32.57 56.61
CA SER A 21 -57.43 32.22 55.79
C SER A 21 -56.16 31.96 56.62
N ALA A 22 -56.31 31.58 57.89
CA ALA A 22 -55.30 30.73 58.49
C ALA A 22 -55.55 29.33 57.94
N ALA A 23 -55.02 29.06 56.74
CA ALA A 23 -54.70 27.68 56.40
C ALA A 23 -53.94 27.14 57.62
N THR A 24 -54.47 26.09 58.24
CA THR A 24 -53.69 25.27 59.15
C THR A 24 -52.42 24.91 58.38
N ALA A 25 -51.31 25.60 58.64
CA ALA A 25 -50.01 25.13 58.23
C ALA A 25 -49.90 23.77 58.90
N PHE A 26 -50.03 22.71 58.12
CA PHE A 26 -49.89 21.37 58.63
C PHE A 26 -48.53 21.32 59.33
N ALA A 27 -48.53 21.03 60.63
CA ALA A 27 -47.30 20.88 61.38
C ALA A 27 -46.60 19.65 60.80
N LEU A 28 -45.57 19.89 59.98
CA LEU A 28 -44.84 18.86 59.25
C LEU A 28 -43.32 19.08 59.44
N PRO A 29 -42.52 18.01 59.36
CA PRO A 29 -41.06 18.09 59.21
C PRO A 29 -40.64 18.77 57.90
N ASP A 30 -39.37 19.18 57.82
CA ASP A 30 -38.73 19.76 56.62
C ASP A 30 -37.22 19.44 56.61
N LEU A 31 -36.77 18.48 55.82
CA LEU A 31 -35.43 17.88 55.82
C LEU A 31 -34.53 18.51 54.77
N VAL A 32 -33.82 19.57 55.16
CA VAL A 32 -32.85 20.20 54.26
C VAL A 32 -31.48 19.55 54.41
N ALA A 33 -30.93 19.06 53.29
CA ALA A 33 -29.62 18.42 53.24
C ALA A 33 -28.53 19.30 52.61
N TRP A 34 -27.30 19.21 53.12
CA TRP A 34 -26.11 19.76 52.46
C TRP A 34 -24.87 18.88 52.68
N VAL A 35 -23.91 19.01 51.77
CA VAL A 35 -22.62 18.32 51.89
C VAL A 35 -21.76 19.05 52.92
N GLY A 36 -21.41 18.36 54.01
CA GLY A 36 -20.59 18.90 55.10
C GLY A 36 -19.09 18.83 54.82
N HIS A 37 -18.64 17.80 54.10
CA HIS A 37 -17.25 17.59 53.73
C HIS A 37 -17.16 16.66 52.52
N ARG A 38 -16.24 17.00 51.61
CA ARG A 38 -15.80 16.15 50.50
C ARG A 38 -14.29 16.00 50.59
N GLY A 39 -13.84 14.76 50.78
CA GLY A 39 -12.43 14.40 50.78
C GLY A 39 -11.86 14.25 49.38
N VAL A 40 -10.56 14.00 49.31
CA VAL A 40 -9.87 13.66 48.07
C VAL A 40 -10.20 12.20 47.71
N PRO A 41 -10.58 11.89 46.45
CA PRO A 41 -10.74 10.51 46.00
C PRO A 41 -9.46 9.70 46.18
N VAL A 42 -9.57 8.47 46.69
CA VAL A 42 -8.45 7.55 46.91
C VAL A 42 -8.79 6.20 46.28
N GLU A 43 -7.84 5.62 45.55
CA GLU A 43 -8.00 4.30 44.96
C GLU A 43 -7.80 3.19 46.01
N ARG A 44 -8.67 2.19 45.99
CA ARG A 44 -8.64 1.02 46.87
C ARG A 44 -9.00 -0.23 46.06
N GLY A 45 -8.02 -0.78 45.34
CA GLY A 45 -8.26 -1.88 44.40
C GLY A 45 -9.11 -1.40 43.21
N ASP A 46 -10.14 -2.15 42.83
CA ASP A 46 -11.04 -1.79 41.71
C ASP A 46 -12.07 -0.70 42.04
N GLN A 47 -11.84 0.05 43.13
CA GLN A 47 -12.76 1.04 43.67
C GLN A 47 -12.07 2.39 43.88
N ILE A 48 -12.84 3.45 43.68
CA ILE A 48 -12.49 4.81 44.06
C ILE A 48 -13.33 5.17 45.27
N VAL A 49 -12.66 5.46 46.38
CA VAL A 49 -13.27 5.76 47.66
C VAL A 49 -13.17 7.25 47.92
N ILE A 50 -14.30 7.88 48.20
CA ILE A 50 -14.37 9.32 48.45
C ILE A 50 -14.90 9.54 49.88
N PRO A 51 -14.09 10.08 50.80
CA PRO A 51 -14.60 10.52 52.09
C PRO A 51 -15.70 11.56 51.88
N PHE A 52 -16.88 11.31 52.43
CA PHE A 52 -18.06 12.11 52.16
C PHE A 52 -18.88 12.27 53.44
N SER A 53 -19.38 13.49 53.68
CA SER A 53 -20.33 13.71 54.76
C SER A 53 -21.51 14.55 54.34
N VAL A 54 -22.69 14.16 54.82
CA VAL A 54 -23.97 14.80 54.54
C VAL A 54 -24.58 15.17 55.88
N THR A 55 -24.99 16.43 56.01
CA THR A 55 -25.75 16.89 57.17
C THR A 55 -27.18 17.19 56.72
N VAL A 56 -28.14 16.68 57.49
CA VAL A 56 -29.56 16.96 57.32
C VAL A 56 -30.06 17.72 58.53
N GLN A 57 -30.84 18.78 58.29
CA GLN A 57 -31.53 19.55 59.33
C GLN A 57 -33.03 19.43 59.16
N ASN A 58 -33.74 19.12 60.24
CA ASN A 58 -35.19 19.30 60.30
C ASN A 58 -35.54 20.76 60.64
N ARG A 59 -35.92 21.55 59.64
CA ARG A 59 -36.37 22.95 59.75
C ARG A 59 -37.88 23.08 59.94
N GLY A 60 -38.59 21.95 59.96
CA GLY A 60 -40.03 21.88 60.08
C GLY A 60 -40.49 22.19 61.50
N THR A 61 -41.76 21.93 61.74
CA THR A 61 -42.44 22.22 63.02
C THR A 61 -42.75 20.96 63.83
N GLU A 62 -42.49 19.77 63.27
CA GLU A 62 -42.65 18.46 63.92
C GLU A 62 -41.36 17.62 63.79
N PRO A 63 -41.09 16.68 64.71
CA PRO A 63 -40.01 15.71 64.58
C PRO A 63 -40.17 14.84 63.32
N ALA A 64 -39.10 14.66 62.55
CA ALA A 64 -39.10 13.78 61.38
C ALA A 64 -38.95 12.31 61.83
N PRO A 65 -39.83 11.38 61.43
CA PRO A 65 -39.62 9.94 61.63
C PRO A 65 -38.28 9.44 61.05
N PRO A 66 -37.84 8.22 61.41
CA PRO A 66 -36.63 7.64 60.86
C PRO A 66 -36.62 7.59 59.32
N PHE A 67 -35.57 8.15 58.71
CA PHE A 67 -35.39 8.30 57.27
C PHE A 67 -34.01 7.77 56.84
N LYS A 68 -33.83 7.56 55.54
CA LYS A 68 -32.55 7.09 54.97
C LYS A 68 -31.96 8.08 53.98
N ILE A 69 -30.65 8.00 53.80
CA ILE A 69 -29.89 8.78 52.82
C ILE A 69 -29.50 7.88 51.66
N SER A 70 -29.58 8.38 50.43
CA SER A 70 -28.88 7.79 49.29
C SER A 70 -27.91 8.80 48.69
N VAL A 71 -26.86 8.29 48.04
CA VAL A 71 -25.96 9.11 47.21
C VAL A 71 -26.06 8.63 45.77
N GLU A 72 -26.04 9.58 44.84
CA GLU A 72 -26.02 9.30 43.41
C GLU A 72 -24.96 10.16 42.71
N TYR A 73 -24.55 9.70 41.54
CA TYR A 73 -23.61 10.40 40.69
C TYR A 73 -24.09 10.47 39.24
N GLU A 74 -23.54 11.44 38.52
CA GLU A 74 -23.73 11.60 37.09
C GLU A 74 -22.38 11.81 36.40
N VAL A 75 -22.19 11.14 35.26
CA VAL A 75 -21.02 11.33 34.40
C VAL A 75 -21.29 12.52 33.47
N VAL A 76 -20.44 13.54 33.56
CA VAL A 76 -20.58 14.81 32.84
C VAL A 76 -19.76 14.79 31.54
N SER A 77 -18.50 14.36 31.61
CA SER A 77 -17.60 14.24 30.45
C SER A 77 -16.44 13.29 30.74
N GLY A 78 -15.79 12.74 29.72
CA GLY A 78 -14.67 11.80 29.87
C GLY A 78 -15.07 10.41 30.40
N GLY A 79 -14.08 9.50 30.49
CA GLY A 79 -14.30 8.09 30.84
C GLY A 79 -14.83 7.23 29.68
N MET A 80 -15.08 5.93 29.92
CA MET A 80 -15.59 5.00 28.91
C MET A 80 -17.07 5.25 28.59
N ALA A 81 -17.48 5.11 27.32
CA ALA A 81 -18.87 5.33 26.88
C ALA A 81 -19.91 4.41 27.55
N THR A 82 -19.49 3.30 28.16
CA THR A 82 -20.35 2.35 28.87
C THR A 82 -20.69 2.74 30.31
N LEU A 83 -20.09 3.82 30.82
CA LEU A 83 -20.34 4.33 32.17
C LEU A 83 -21.76 4.89 32.27
N ARG A 84 -22.51 4.43 33.26
CA ARG A 84 -23.88 4.91 33.53
C ARG A 84 -23.90 5.76 34.79
N SER A 85 -24.70 6.82 34.78
CA SER A 85 -25.07 7.57 35.99
C SER A 85 -26.01 6.73 36.87
N GLY A 86 -25.99 6.93 38.19
CA GLY A 86 -26.88 6.19 39.09
C GLY A 86 -26.55 6.30 40.57
N ALA A 87 -27.22 5.48 41.38
CA ALA A 87 -26.98 5.37 42.81
C ALA A 87 -25.63 4.71 43.12
N VAL A 88 -25.01 5.09 44.23
CA VAL A 88 -23.71 4.56 44.68
C VAL A 88 -23.74 4.18 46.16
N PRO A 89 -22.95 3.18 46.58
CA PRO A 89 -22.76 2.88 47.98
C PRO A 89 -22.27 4.09 48.77
N PHE A 90 -22.90 4.35 49.92
CA PHE A 90 -22.48 5.34 50.90
C PHE A 90 -22.36 4.66 52.26
N THR A 91 -21.19 4.13 52.55
CA THR A 91 -20.90 3.36 53.77
C THR A 91 -20.58 4.27 54.93
N VAL A 92 -21.39 4.20 55.99
CA VAL A 92 -21.20 4.95 57.25
C VAL A 92 -20.87 3.98 58.38
N SER A 93 -19.81 4.24 59.13
CA SER A 93 -19.38 3.38 60.24
C SER A 93 -20.49 3.17 61.27
N GLY A 94 -20.75 1.90 61.62
CA GLY A 94 -21.80 1.52 62.56
C GLY A 94 -23.19 1.32 61.95
N GLN A 95 -23.36 1.57 60.64
CA GLN A 95 -24.59 1.24 59.89
C GLN A 95 -24.44 -0.13 59.22
N SER A 96 -25.54 -0.89 59.15
CA SER A 96 -25.56 -2.21 58.53
C SER A 96 -25.84 -2.19 57.03
N ASP A 97 -26.48 -1.13 56.52
CA ASP A 97 -26.79 -0.96 55.10
C ASP A 97 -25.69 -0.11 54.43
N PRO A 98 -24.91 -0.67 53.48
CA PRO A 98 -23.82 0.04 52.82
C PRO A 98 -24.27 0.99 51.70
N TRP A 99 -25.56 0.99 51.33
CA TRP A 99 -26.11 1.85 50.29
C TRP A 99 -26.99 2.96 50.88
N HIS A 100 -27.72 2.64 51.94
CA HIS A 100 -28.72 3.55 52.50
C HIS A 100 -28.58 3.71 54.02
N PRO A 101 -27.58 4.46 54.51
CA PRO A 101 -27.47 4.76 55.93
C PRO A 101 -28.70 5.53 56.40
N ARG A 102 -29.14 5.26 57.63
CA ARG A 102 -30.42 5.75 58.14
C ARG A 102 -30.35 6.23 59.58
N THR A 103 -31.29 7.10 59.95
CA THR A 103 -31.55 7.39 61.36
C THR A 103 -32.30 6.23 62.01
N THR A 104 -32.08 6.01 63.30
CA THR A 104 -32.78 4.97 64.09
C THR A 104 -33.85 5.54 65.02
N SER A 105 -33.84 6.87 65.19
CA SER A 105 -34.76 7.62 66.05
C SER A 105 -35.24 8.86 65.29
N PRO A 106 -36.42 9.41 65.64
CA PRO A 106 -36.90 10.64 65.02
C PRO A 106 -35.90 11.80 65.18
N LEU A 107 -35.75 12.62 64.14
CA LEU A 107 -34.93 13.83 64.16
C LEU A 107 -35.77 15.00 64.71
N PRO A 108 -35.43 15.55 65.88
CA PRO A 108 -36.18 16.67 66.47
C PRO A 108 -36.25 17.88 65.53
N ASN A 109 -37.31 18.67 65.65
CA ASN A 109 -37.38 20.00 65.06
C ASN A 109 -36.73 21.06 65.97
N GLY A 110 -36.44 22.24 65.42
CA GLY A 110 -35.92 23.39 66.18
C GLY A 110 -34.49 23.80 65.79
N PRO A 111 -33.77 24.55 66.66
CA PRO A 111 -32.43 25.02 66.33
C PRO A 111 -31.39 23.88 66.39
N PRO A 112 -30.35 23.90 65.53
CA PRO A 112 -29.18 23.03 65.68
C PRO A 112 -28.54 23.21 67.07
N PRO A 113 -27.87 22.18 67.63
CA PRO A 113 -27.52 20.91 66.99
C PRO A 113 -28.58 19.80 67.15
N ALA A 114 -29.63 20.01 67.95
CA ALA A 114 -30.59 18.96 68.27
C ALA A 114 -31.45 18.54 67.06
N SER A 115 -31.65 19.44 66.09
CA SER A 115 -32.40 19.19 64.86
C SER A 115 -31.54 18.77 63.68
N THR A 116 -30.27 18.46 63.90
CA THR A 116 -29.33 18.07 62.84
C THR A 116 -28.77 16.68 63.07
N VAL A 117 -28.59 15.93 61.99
CA VAL A 117 -27.85 14.67 61.97
C VAL A 117 -26.81 14.72 60.85
N THR A 118 -25.60 14.24 61.15
CA THR A 118 -24.52 14.14 60.16
C THR A 118 -24.15 12.68 59.94
N PHE A 119 -24.16 12.27 58.68
CA PHE A 119 -23.65 10.99 58.22
C PHE A 119 -22.25 11.21 57.67
N THR A 120 -21.24 10.61 58.30
CA THR A 120 -19.84 10.67 57.86
C THR A 120 -19.39 9.29 57.43
N GLY A 121 -19.00 9.16 56.17
CA GLY A 121 -18.69 7.86 55.57
C GLY A 121 -17.86 7.96 54.30
N GLU A 122 -17.96 6.91 53.49
CA GLU A 122 -17.24 6.75 52.24
C GLU A 122 -18.24 6.51 51.10
N VAL A 123 -18.14 7.28 50.02
CA VAL A 123 -18.80 6.98 48.74
C VAL A 123 -17.87 6.09 47.93
N ILE A 124 -18.40 4.97 47.42
CA ILE A 124 -17.61 3.96 46.70
C ILE A 124 -18.01 3.94 45.23
N LEU A 125 -17.09 4.33 44.37
CA LEU A 125 -17.21 4.33 42.91
C LEU A 125 -16.37 3.20 42.30
N THR A 126 -16.67 2.82 41.07
CA THR A 126 -15.81 1.90 40.29
C THR A 126 -14.56 2.62 39.77
N SER A 127 -13.41 1.94 39.73
CA SER A 127 -12.16 2.45 39.13
C SER A 127 -12.28 2.83 37.65
N THR A 128 -13.28 2.30 36.94
CA THR A 128 -13.58 2.67 35.54
C THR A 128 -13.96 4.14 35.35
N LEU A 129 -14.34 4.84 36.42
CA LEU A 129 -14.64 6.28 36.44
C LEU A 129 -13.38 7.15 36.60
N SER A 130 -12.19 6.56 36.78
CA SER A 130 -10.96 7.34 36.96
C SER A 130 -10.70 8.22 35.74
N GLY A 131 -10.42 9.50 35.98
CA GLY A 131 -10.21 10.51 34.93
C GLY A 131 -11.49 11.09 34.30
N ALA A 132 -12.67 10.52 34.58
CA ALA A 132 -13.94 11.11 34.17
C ALA A 132 -14.27 12.36 35.02
N GLU A 133 -15.02 13.28 34.43
CA GLU A 133 -15.68 14.36 35.17
C GLU A 133 -17.06 13.88 35.59
N ILE A 134 -17.28 13.82 36.91
CA ILE A 134 -18.55 13.39 37.48
C ILE A 134 -19.08 14.45 38.46
N ARG A 135 -20.36 14.36 38.78
CA ARG A 135 -20.97 15.12 39.88
C ARG A 135 -21.71 14.19 40.81
N ILE A 136 -21.65 14.45 42.12
CA ILE A 136 -22.37 13.66 43.15
C ILE A 136 -23.34 14.54 43.94
N ARG A 137 -24.43 13.95 44.41
CA ARG A 137 -25.33 14.57 45.38
C ARG A 137 -25.93 13.53 46.31
N ALA A 138 -26.37 13.96 47.48
CA ALA A 138 -27.12 13.14 48.42
C ALA A 138 -28.60 13.52 48.42
N LEU A 139 -29.45 12.55 48.75
CA LEU A 139 -30.89 12.72 48.93
C LEU A 139 -31.26 12.27 50.34
N ALA A 140 -31.82 13.18 51.13
CA ALA A 140 -32.49 12.87 52.38
C ALA A 140 -33.88 12.27 52.12
N ASP A 141 -34.32 11.41 53.04
CA ASP A 141 -35.53 10.60 52.92
C ASP A 141 -35.69 9.88 51.57
N SER A 142 -34.57 9.32 51.10
CA SER A 142 -34.54 8.63 49.81
C SER A 142 -35.47 7.42 49.81
N THR A 143 -36.14 7.17 48.69
CA THR A 143 -36.93 5.96 48.44
C THR A 143 -36.16 4.91 47.63
N ALA A 144 -34.88 5.15 47.34
CA ALA A 144 -34.06 4.25 46.52
C ALA A 144 -34.04 2.81 47.07
N GLY A 145 -34.23 1.82 46.20
CA GLY A 145 -34.23 0.40 46.58
C GLY A 145 -35.50 -0.10 47.27
N GLU A 146 -36.59 0.68 47.29
CA GLU A 146 -37.89 0.26 47.81
C GLU A 146 -38.88 0.00 46.67
N GLU A 147 -39.52 -1.18 46.68
CA GLU A 147 -40.60 -1.50 45.77
C GLU A 147 -41.90 -0.85 46.28
N PHE A 148 -42.57 -0.04 45.42
CA PHE A 148 -43.83 0.66 45.74
C PHE A 148 -43.73 1.75 46.84
N ALA A 149 -42.59 2.43 46.96
CA ALA A 149 -42.46 3.56 47.87
C ALA A 149 -43.40 4.73 47.50
N ASP A 150 -43.87 5.44 48.51
CA ASP A 150 -44.64 6.67 48.34
C ASP A 150 -43.75 7.76 47.70
N PRO A 151 -44.21 8.50 46.68
CA PRO A 151 -43.48 9.64 46.13
C PRO A 151 -43.08 10.70 47.17
N VAL A 152 -43.78 10.79 48.31
CA VAL A 152 -43.43 11.68 49.43
C VAL A 152 -42.47 11.05 50.46
N GLY A 153 -41.81 9.94 50.11
CA GLY A 153 -40.84 9.30 51.01
C GLY A 153 -41.47 8.64 52.24
N ARG A 154 -40.67 8.44 53.29
CA ARG A 154 -41.12 7.91 54.59
C ARG A 154 -41.51 9.02 55.55
N VAL A 155 -41.05 10.23 55.30
CA VAL A 155 -41.34 11.45 56.03
C VAL A 155 -42.12 12.35 55.10
N ARG A 156 -43.39 12.62 55.44
CA ARG A 156 -44.17 13.61 54.71
C ARG A 156 -43.79 15.00 55.19
N GLU A 157 -43.26 15.82 54.30
CA GLU A 157 -42.63 17.09 54.63
C GLU A 157 -43.47 18.31 54.21
N SER A 158 -43.12 19.47 54.76
CA SER A 158 -43.70 20.73 54.30
C SER A 158 -43.17 21.18 52.93
N ASP A 159 -41.98 20.72 52.55
CA ASP A 159 -41.36 20.98 51.25
C ASP A 159 -40.53 19.78 50.77
N GLU A 160 -41.15 18.92 49.98
CA GLU A 160 -40.53 17.71 49.39
C GLU A 160 -39.41 18.01 48.37
N THR A 161 -39.18 19.28 48.01
CA THR A 161 -38.26 19.64 46.91
C THR A 161 -36.84 19.96 47.38
N ASN A 162 -36.61 20.08 48.68
CA ASN A 162 -35.35 20.56 49.26
C ASN A 162 -34.48 19.46 49.92
N ASN A 163 -34.88 18.20 49.74
CA ASN A 163 -34.22 17.02 50.30
C ASN A 163 -32.91 16.66 49.58
N HIS A 164 -32.68 17.23 48.39
CA HIS A 164 -31.46 17.02 47.62
C HIS A 164 -30.38 18.04 47.99
N THR A 165 -29.16 17.57 48.17
CA THR A 165 -28.01 18.47 48.16
C THR A 165 -27.79 19.03 46.75
N PRO A 166 -27.18 20.22 46.61
CA PRO A 166 -26.63 20.65 45.34
C PRO A 166 -25.66 19.61 44.77
N TRP A 167 -25.56 19.56 43.43
CA TRP A 167 -24.53 18.77 42.77
C TRP A 167 -23.14 19.30 43.13
N VAL A 168 -22.23 18.37 43.37
CA VAL A 168 -20.84 18.67 43.67
C VAL A 168 -19.99 18.01 42.59
N ASP A 169 -19.27 18.81 41.79
CA ASP A 169 -18.41 18.32 40.71
C ASP A 169 -17.09 17.78 41.24
N LEU A 170 -16.65 16.64 40.72
CA LEU A 170 -15.41 15.99 41.08
C LEU A 170 -14.81 15.25 39.90
N ARG A 171 -13.48 15.23 39.91
CA ARG A 171 -12.68 14.38 39.03
C ARG A 171 -12.00 13.36 39.93
N PRO A 172 -12.48 12.12 39.98
CA PRO A 172 -11.73 11.06 40.63
C PRO A 172 -10.47 10.79 39.79
N THR A 173 -9.40 11.54 40.05
CA THR A 173 -8.11 11.34 39.38
C THR A 173 -7.26 10.42 40.23
N THR A 174 -7.31 9.12 39.93
CA THR A 174 -6.36 8.14 40.44
C THR A 174 -5.64 7.54 39.24
N GLY A 175 -4.59 8.22 38.77
CA GLY A 175 -3.82 7.84 37.58
C GLY A 175 -4.11 8.64 36.32
N SER A 176 -3.35 8.34 35.24
CA SER A 176 -3.60 8.82 33.87
C SER A 176 -3.41 7.67 32.85
N PRO A 177 -4.14 7.68 31.73
CA PRO A 177 -3.92 6.76 30.62
C PRO A 177 -2.56 6.96 29.93
N ASP A 178 -2.11 5.94 29.19
CA ASP A 178 -0.89 5.98 28.35
C ASP A 178 -1.11 5.10 27.11
N LEU A 179 -1.54 5.70 26.00
CA LEU A 179 -1.92 5.06 24.75
C LEU A 179 -0.72 4.93 23.82
N VAL A 180 -0.13 3.74 23.81
CA VAL A 180 1.06 3.46 23.02
C VAL A 180 0.77 2.51 21.87
N LEU A 181 1.55 2.62 20.80
CA LEU A 181 1.53 1.62 19.74
C LEU A 181 2.18 0.32 20.25
N ARG A 182 1.41 -0.76 20.29
CA ARG A 182 1.90 -2.10 20.63
C ARG A 182 2.50 -2.81 19.41
N SER A 183 1.83 -2.75 18.26
CA SER A 183 2.31 -3.37 17.02
C SER A 183 1.63 -2.77 15.79
N GLN A 184 2.29 -2.90 14.63
CA GLN A 184 1.71 -2.56 13.33
C GLN A 184 2.12 -3.57 12.26
N THR A 185 1.25 -3.79 11.28
CA THR A 185 1.58 -4.58 10.08
C THR A 185 2.16 -3.69 8.98
N ARG A 186 2.79 -4.32 7.99
CA ARG A 186 3.23 -3.59 6.80
C ARG A 186 2.03 -3.32 5.88
N PRO A 187 2.03 -2.20 5.14
CA PRO A 187 1.07 -1.99 4.07
C PRO A 187 1.11 -3.12 3.03
N ALA A 188 -0.04 -3.40 2.42
CA ALA A 188 -0.13 -4.35 1.31
C ALA A 188 0.34 -3.70 0.00
N TYR A 189 0.06 -4.38 -1.13
CA TYR A 189 0.26 -3.80 -2.45
C TYR A 189 -0.75 -2.68 -2.70
N PHE A 190 -0.46 -1.84 -3.69
CA PHE A 190 -1.29 -0.67 -4.01
C PHE A 190 -1.71 -0.70 -5.47
N ASN A 191 -2.96 -0.38 -5.73
CA ASN A 191 -3.52 -0.21 -7.06
C ASN A 191 -3.96 1.24 -7.28
N ILE A 192 -3.94 1.68 -8.54
CA ILE A 192 -4.47 2.99 -8.91
C ILE A 192 -5.96 2.84 -9.23
N GLU A 193 -6.82 3.53 -8.48
CA GLU A 193 -8.27 3.51 -8.62
C GLU A 193 -8.77 4.93 -8.84
N GLY A 194 -9.02 5.29 -10.10
CA GLY A 194 -9.41 6.65 -10.47
C GLY A 194 -8.35 7.69 -10.11
N ARG A 195 -8.66 8.55 -9.12
CA ARG A 195 -7.80 9.61 -8.59
C ARG A 195 -7.10 9.24 -7.27
N ASN A 196 -7.23 7.99 -6.83
CA ASN A 196 -6.61 7.51 -5.60
C ASN A 196 -5.68 6.33 -5.88
N ILE A 197 -4.74 6.13 -4.98
CA ILE A 197 -3.92 4.93 -4.88
C ILE A 197 -4.40 4.20 -3.63
N VAL A 198 -4.96 3.00 -3.81
CA VAL A 198 -5.69 2.28 -2.77
C VAL A 198 -4.95 1.00 -2.42
N GLU A 199 -4.86 0.71 -1.13
CA GLU A 199 -4.30 -0.55 -0.64
C GLU A 199 -5.14 -1.76 -1.12
N ASP A 200 -4.50 -2.68 -1.82
CA ASP A 200 -5.09 -3.92 -2.32
C ASP A 200 -5.07 -5.00 -1.23
N ARG A 201 -6.25 -5.26 -0.66
CA ARG A 201 -6.45 -6.28 0.37
C ARG A 201 -6.90 -7.64 -0.17
N SER A 202 -7.05 -7.79 -1.49
CA SER A 202 -7.57 -9.02 -2.12
C SER A 202 -6.66 -10.24 -1.93
N ARG A 203 -5.36 -10.02 -1.69
CA ARG A 203 -4.35 -11.09 -1.53
C ARG A 203 -4.11 -11.50 -0.08
N GLY A 204 -4.91 -10.98 0.86
CA GLY A 204 -4.71 -11.14 2.29
C GLY A 204 -3.61 -10.22 2.82
N GLY A 205 -3.85 -9.63 3.99
CA GLY A 205 -2.98 -8.60 4.59
C GLY A 205 -3.55 -7.18 4.48
N GLY A 206 -2.75 -6.19 4.85
CA GLY A 206 -3.14 -4.79 4.92
C GLY A 206 -2.54 -4.10 6.15
N TYR A 207 -2.48 -2.78 6.11
CA TYR A 207 -2.04 -2.00 7.25
C TYR A 207 -3.08 -2.10 8.38
N SER A 208 -2.56 -2.43 9.57
CA SER A 208 -3.30 -2.52 10.81
C SER A 208 -2.39 -2.08 11.94
N ALA A 209 -2.98 -1.52 12.98
CA ALA A 209 -2.27 -1.05 14.16
C ALA A 209 -2.98 -1.53 15.42
N THR A 210 -2.22 -2.00 16.39
CA THR A 210 -2.73 -2.38 17.71
C THR A 210 -2.20 -1.42 18.75
N ILE A 211 -3.11 -0.78 19.46
CA ILE A 211 -2.84 0.22 20.49
C ILE A 211 -3.07 -0.45 21.84
N GLU A 212 -2.28 -0.08 22.84
CA GLU A 212 -2.33 -0.59 24.20
C GLU A 212 -2.40 0.59 25.16
N ASN A 213 -3.25 0.52 26.18
CA ASN A 213 -3.21 1.47 27.29
C ASN A 213 -2.29 0.91 28.40
N ARG A 214 -1.09 1.48 28.54
CA ARG A 214 -0.10 1.14 29.58
C ARG A 214 -0.18 2.01 30.82
N GLY A 215 -1.11 2.96 30.84
CA GLY A 215 -1.33 3.86 31.96
C GLY A 215 -1.93 3.13 33.14
N ASN A 216 -2.18 3.87 34.22
CA ASN A 216 -2.86 3.35 35.40
C ASN A 216 -4.32 3.81 35.51
N ALA A 217 -4.86 4.43 34.47
CA ALA A 217 -6.28 4.79 34.34
C ALA A 217 -6.83 4.42 32.94
N PRO A 218 -8.14 4.13 32.81
CA PRO A 218 -8.77 3.87 31.52
C PRO A 218 -8.78 5.12 30.63
N ALA A 219 -8.55 4.94 29.33
CA ALA A 219 -8.71 5.99 28.33
C ALA A 219 -10.18 6.11 27.90
N GLY A 220 -10.67 7.34 27.78
CA GLY A 220 -11.95 7.63 27.12
C GLY A 220 -11.87 7.48 25.59
N PRO A 221 -12.90 7.91 24.85
CA PRO A 221 -12.92 7.80 23.40
C PRO A 221 -11.74 8.53 22.74
N PHE A 222 -11.10 7.88 21.79
CA PHE A 222 -10.02 8.47 21.00
C PHE A 222 -10.07 7.98 19.54
N SER A 223 -9.29 8.65 18.68
CA SER A 223 -9.16 8.26 17.28
C SER A 223 -7.70 8.27 16.83
N ILE A 224 -7.42 7.58 15.74
CA ILE A 224 -6.09 7.52 15.14
C ILE A 224 -6.05 8.20 13.77
N ALA A 225 -4.87 8.65 13.37
CA ALA A 225 -4.56 9.09 12.03
C ALA A 225 -3.35 8.34 11.48
N VAL A 226 -3.24 8.26 10.15
CA VAL A 226 -2.04 7.73 9.49
C VAL A 226 -1.47 8.84 8.62
N GLU A 227 -0.18 9.09 8.76
CA GLU A 227 0.54 10.06 7.96
C GLU A 227 1.63 9.41 7.11
N TYR A 228 2.03 10.11 6.06
CA TYR A 228 3.04 9.68 5.11
C TYR A 228 4.12 10.74 4.93
N GLU A 229 5.34 10.26 4.68
CA GLU A 229 6.47 11.08 4.27
C GLU A 229 6.99 10.56 2.93
N VAL A 230 7.19 11.47 1.98
CA VAL A 230 7.77 11.19 0.66
C VAL A 230 9.28 11.29 0.74
N VAL A 231 9.94 10.15 0.64
CA VAL A 231 11.40 10.06 0.68
C VAL A 231 12.01 10.23 -0.71
N GLN A 232 11.28 9.82 -1.75
CA GLN A 232 11.66 10.06 -3.14
C GLN A 232 10.40 10.35 -3.96
N ALA A 233 10.30 11.55 -4.52
CA ALA A 233 9.18 11.95 -5.34
C ALA A 233 9.18 11.20 -6.69
N GLY A 234 8.00 10.73 -7.11
CA GLY A 234 7.77 10.15 -8.44
C GLY A 234 7.62 11.22 -9.53
N GLU A 235 7.15 12.41 -9.15
CA GLU A 235 6.92 13.58 -10.01
C GLU A 235 7.54 14.85 -9.37
N PRO A 236 7.73 15.96 -10.12
CA PRO A 236 8.41 17.15 -9.61
C PRO A 236 7.65 17.91 -8.51
N GLU A 237 6.32 17.85 -8.48
CA GLU A 237 5.46 18.64 -7.58
C GLU A 237 4.67 17.75 -6.62
N VAL A 238 5.38 17.02 -5.76
CA VAL A 238 4.78 16.09 -4.80
C VAL A 238 4.90 16.64 -3.39
N PRO A 239 3.80 16.68 -2.59
CA PRO A 239 3.87 17.04 -1.17
C PRO A 239 4.85 16.13 -0.42
N THR A 240 5.76 16.70 0.36
CA THR A 240 6.80 15.95 1.09
C THR A 240 6.25 15.19 2.31
N HIS A 241 5.13 15.64 2.86
CA HIS A 241 4.45 15.05 4.02
C HIS A 241 2.94 15.27 3.91
N GLY A 242 2.14 14.39 4.49
CA GLY A 242 0.69 14.59 4.57
C GLY A 242 -0.03 13.47 5.34
N LEU A 243 -1.34 13.64 5.51
CA LEU A 243 -2.20 12.60 6.05
C LEU A 243 -2.67 11.68 4.93
N VAL A 244 -2.75 10.37 5.21
CA VAL A 244 -3.46 9.41 4.35
C VAL A 244 -4.91 9.88 4.20
N ALA A 245 -5.46 9.77 2.99
CA ALA A 245 -6.80 10.24 2.68
C ALA A 245 -7.86 9.60 3.60
N ILE A 246 -8.98 10.32 3.76
CA ILE A 246 -9.99 10.11 4.81
C ILE A 246 -10.33 8.63 5.04
N ILE A 247 -9.85 8.09 6.16
CA ILE A 247 -10.31 6.82 6.72
C ILE A 247 -11.63 7.12 7.45
N PRO A 248 -12.72 6.34 7.24
CA PRO A 248 -13.99 6.53 7.93
C PRO A 248 -13.81 6.61 9.45
N MET A 249 -14.57 7.49 10.13
CA MET A 249 -14.44 7.67 11.58
C MET A 249 -14.69 6.36 12.35
N GLU A 250 -15.66 5.56 11.90
CA GLU A 250 -15.97 4.24 12.46
C GLU A 250 -14.80 3.24 12.40
N ASP A 251 -13.91 3.36 11.42
CA ASP A 251 -12.75 2.45 11.24
C ASP A 251 -11.50 2.93 11.99
N ARG A 252 -11.51 4.17 12.52
CA ARG A 252 -10.33 4.81 13.15
C ARG A 252 -10.61 5.36 14.54
N SER A 253 -11.77 5.11 15.13
CA SER A 253 -12.14 5.55 16.48
C SER A 253 -12.49 4.38 17.38
N VAL A 254 -12.29 4.57 18.68
CA VAL A 254 -12.67 3.61 19.72
C VAL A 254 -13.33 4.37 20.87
N GLU A 255 -14.31 3.75 21.51
CA GLU A 255 -15.08 4.37 22.62
C GLU A 255 -14.30 4.47 23.93
N GLY A 256 -13.12 3.83 24.01
CA GLY A 256 -12.25 3.82 25.18
C GLY A 256 -11.40 2.57 25.26
N LEU A 257 -10.41 2.59 26.15
CA LEU A 257 -9.49 1.47 26.36
C LEU A 257 -9.12 1.32 27.84
N MET A 258 -9.49 0.17 28.41
CA MET A 258 -9.15 -0.19 29.79
C MET A 258 -7.64 -0.32 30.00
N VAL A 259 -7.20 -0.20 31.26
CA VAL A 259 -5.80 -0.41 31.67
C VAL A 259 -5.32 -1.80 31.23
N GLY A 260 -4.17 -1.87 30.55
CA GLY A 260 -3.62 -3.09 29.94
C GLY A 260 -4.42 -3.64 28.75
N GLY A 261 -5.54 -2.99 28.40
CA GLY A 261 -6.38 -3.35 27.28
C GLY A 261 -5.70 -3.02 25.95
N THR A 262 -6.06 -3.76 24.90
CA THR A 262 -5.59 -3.50 23.54
C THR A 262 -6.73 -3.43 22.54
N HIS A 263 -6.61 -2.53 21.57
CA HIS A 263 -7.54 -2.42 20.44
C HIS A 263 -6.77 -2.50 19.12
N THR A 264 -7.28 -3.27 18.16
CA THR A 264 -6.66 -3.43 16.84
C THR A 264 -7.54 -2.78 15.79
N PHE A 265 -7.01 -1.74 15.14
CA PHE A 265 -7.59 -1.13 13.95
C PHE A 265 -7.16 -1.91 12.72
N ASN A 266 -8.02 -2.79 12.23
CA ASN A 266 -7.74 -3.68 11.08
C ASN A 266 -8.43 -3.23 9.77
N ASN A 267 -9.31 -2.23 9.80
CA ASN A 267 -10.04 -1.70 8.63
C ASN A 267 -9.43 -0.42 8.03
N LEU A 268 -8.17 -0.11 8.35
CA LEU A 268 -7.46 1.10 7.90
C LEU A 268 -7.04 1.04 6.42
N VAL A 269 -7.99 0.95 5.49
CA VAL A 269 -7.69 0.90 4.06
C VAL A 269 -6.96 2.19 3.65
N LEU A 270 -5.66 2.08 3.40
CA LEU A 270 -4.84 3.23 3.08
C LEU A 270 -5.17 3.75 1.68
N ARG A 271 -5.40 5.06 1.59
CA ARG A 271 -5.73 5.75 0.35
C ARG A 271 -4.84 6.97 0.20
N PHE A 272 -4.10 7.06 -0.89
CA PHE A 272 -3.24 8.19 -1.20
C PHE A 272 -3.79 8.95 -2.42
N PRO A 273 -3.55 10.27 -2.51
CA PRO A 273 -3.87 11.00 -3.73
C PRO A 273 -2.99 10.50 -4.89
N ASP A 274 -3.52 10.53 -6.11
CA ASP A 274 -2.78 10.11 -7.31
C ASP A 274 -1.61 11.04 -7.67
N THR A 275 -1.49 12.20 -7.03
CA THR A 275 -0.28 13.03 -7.09
C THR A 275 0.96 12.32 -6.55
N LEU A 276 0.81 11.27 -5.73
CA LEU A 276 1.94 10.49 -5.20
C LEU A 276 2.36 9.32 -6.11
N VAL A 277 1.75 9.16 -7.30
CA VAL A 277 2.06 8.06 -8.23
C VAL A 277 3.57 7.93 -8.47
N GLY A 278 4.08 6.70 -8.38
CA GLY A 278 5.50 6.38 -8.58
C GLY A 278 6.45 6.86 -7.47
N SER A 279 5.95 7.49 -6.41
CA SER A 279 6.76 7.96 -5.28
C SER A 279 7.17 6.82 -4.36
N ARG A 280 8.29 7.00 -3.66
CA ARG A 280 8.75 6.14 -2.57
C ARG A 280 8.45 6.81 -1.24
N ILE A 281 7.65 6.14 -0.41
CA ILE A 281 7.12 6.72 0.83
C ILE A 281 7.32 5.78 2.01
N LYS A 282 7.13 6.33 3.21
CA LYS A 282 6.96 5.61 4.48
C LYS A 282 5.75 6.21 5.20
N ILE A 283 5.13 5.44 6.08
CA ILE A 283 3.96 5.88 6.86
C ILE A 283 4.17 5.68 8.35
N ARG A 284 3.44 6.41 9.18
CA ARG A 284 3.32 6.13 10.61
C ARG A 284 1.92 6.48 11.12
N ILE A 285 1.54 5.86 12.21
CA ILE A 285 0.30 6.14 12.93
C ILE A 285 0.52 7.23 13.98
N ARG A 286 -0.48 8.09 14.16
CA ARG A 286 -0.62 9.04 15.26
C ARG A 286 -1.84 8.63 16.07
N ILE A 287 -1.62 8.35 17.35
CA ILE A 287 -2.64 7.98 18.32
C ILE A 287 -3.18 9.26 18.95
N ASP A 288 -4.48 9.27 19.21
CA ASP A 288 -5.21 10.43 19.73
C ASP A 288 -4.91 11.73 18.96
N ASP A 289 -5.09 11.70 17.63
CA ASP A 289 -4.76 12.84 16.76
C ASP A 289 -5.50 14.14 17.12
N ALA A 290 -6.65 14.04 17.81
CA ALA A 290 -7.43 15.16 18.29
C ALA A 290 -7.01 15.65 19.70
N ASN A 291 -6.07 14.98 20.34
CA ASN A 291 -5.64 15.21 21.72
C ASN A 291 -6.84 15.22 22.70
N ALA A 292 -7.75 14.26 22.52
CA ALA A 292 -8.99 14.14 23.27
C ALA A 292 -8.82 13.46 24.63
N VAL A 293 -7.77 12.67 24.80
CA VAL A 293 -7.39 12.01 26.05
C VAL A 293 -6.19 12.74 26.63
N ASN A 294 -6.20 12.97 27.93
CA ASN A 294 -5.06 13.58 28.63
C ASN A 294 -4.21 12.46 29.25
N GLU A 295 -3.00 12.28 28.75
CA GLU A 295 -2.17 11.10 29.01
C GLU A 295 -1.02 11.41 29.97
N THR A 296 -0.33 10.37 30.48
CA THR A 296 0.90 10.57 31.27
C THR A 296 2.07 11.03 30.41
N ASP A 297 2.12 10.62 29.14
CA ASP A 297 3.22 10.90 28.21
C ASP A 297 2.70 11.12 26.79
N GLU A 298 2.42 12.38 26.45
CA GLU A 298 1.93 12.80 25.12
C GLU A 298 2.95 12.60 23.97
N PHE A 299 4.20 12.23 24.28
CA PHE A 299 5.26 12.10 23.28
C PHE A 299 5.38 10.69 22.69
N ASN A 300 4.68 9.70 23.25
CA ASN A 300 4.74 8.31 22.80
C ASN A 300 3.55 7.90 21.90
N ASN A 301 2.70 8.86 21.55
CA ASN A 301 1.52 8.70 20.71
C ASN A 301 1.85 8.55 19.21
N GLU A 302 3.12 8.65 18.83
CA GLU A 302 3.57 8.46 17.45
C GLU A 302 4.24 7.09 17.26
N GLY A 303 3.71 6.30 16.32
CA GLY A 303 4.32 5.04 15.92
C GLY A 303 5.64 5.23 15.17
N PRO A 304 6.49 4.18 15.09
CA PRO A 304 7.67 4.22 14.26
C PRO A 304 7.27 4.25 12.77
N TRP A 305 8.09 4.90 11.97
CA TRP A 305 7.96 4.86 10.51
C TRP A 305 8.01 3.42 9.99
N SER A 306 7.14 3.10 9.04
CA SER A 306 7.18 1.86 8.28
C SER A 306 8.47 1.75 7.47
N PRO A 307 8.86 0.54 7.04
CA PRO A 307 9.81 0.39 5.94
C PRO A 307 9.35 1.17 4.71
N LEU A 308 10.32 1.58 3.88
CA LEU A 308 10.03 2.26 2.60
C LEU A 308 9.31 1.32 1.63
N PHE A 309 8.29 1.82 0.96
CA PHE A 309 7.60 1.13 -0.12
C PHE A 309 7.33 2.05 -1.31
N PHE A 310 7.03 1.45 -2.46
CA PHE A 310 6.79 2.15 -3.72
C PHE A 310 5.29 2.19 -4.01
N LEU A 311 4.80 3.38 -4.37
CA LEU A 311 3.48 3.52 -4.94
C LEU A 311 3.52 3.17 -6.44
N PRO A 312 2.44 2.56 -6.98
CA PRO A 312 2.36 2.16 -8.37
C PRO A 312 2.53 3.35 -9.32
N ARG A 313 3.01 3.06 -10.53
CA ARG A 313 3.05 3.99 -11.66
C ARG A 313 1.85 3.76 -12.56
N ARG A 314 1.38 4.80 -13.26
CA ARG A 314 0.39 4.64 -14.33
C ARG A 314 1.06 4.00 -15.54
N ILE A 315 1.02 2.66 -15.57
CA ILE A 315 1.53 1.86 -16.68
C ILE A 315 0.35 1.46 -17.56
N GLU A 316 0.39 1.91 -18.80
CA GLU A 316 -0.51 1.44 -19.86
C GLU A 316 0.20 0.45 -20.76
N SER A 317 -0.57 -0.26 -21.58
CA SER A 317 -0.03 -1.12 -22.62
C SER A 317 -0.82 -0.98 -23.90
N ARG A 318 -0.13 -0.96 -25.03
CA ARG A 318 -0.73 -0.92 -26.36
C ARG A 318 -0.09 -1.95 -27.27
N THR A 319 -0.95 -2.58 -28.06
CA THR A 319 -0.54 -3.49 -29.13
C THR A 319 -0.42 -2.72 -30.44
N ILE A 320 0.75 -2.81 -31.07
CA ILE A 320 1.06 -2.23 -32.37
C ILE A 320 1.05 -3.38 -33.39
N PRO A 321 0.23 -3.31 -34.45
CA PRO A 321 0.26 -4.31 -35.52
C PRO A 321 1.67 -4.44 -36.11
N GLY A 322 2.14 -5.68 -36.27
CA GLY A 322 3.48 -5.96 -36.78
C GLY A 322 3.74 -5.40 -38.17
N THR A 323 2.70 -5.26 -39.00
CA THR A 323 2.80 -4.93 -40.43
C THR A 323 3.60 -3.66 -40.70
N LEU A 324 3.42 -2.60 -39.90
CA LEU A 324 4.16 -1.36 -40.08
C LEU A 324 5.61 -1.49 -39.60
N LEU A 325 5.79 -2.03 -38.39
CA LEU A 325 7.10 -2.21 -37.75
C LEU A 325 8.02 -3.11 -38.58
N LEU A 326 7.54 -4.31 -38.93
CA LEU A 326 8.29 -5.33 -39.65
C LEU A 326 8.66 -4.86 -41.06
N ARG A 327 7.75 -4.13 -41.72
CA ARG A 327 8.02 -3.56 -43.06
C ARG A 327 9.15 -2.54 -43.01
N SER A 328 9.09 -1.62 -42.06
CA SER A 328 10.07 -0.55 -41.89
C SER A 328 11.43 -1.08 -41.43
N LEU A 329 11.43 -1.95 -40.41
CA LEU A 329 12.65 -2.56 -39.91
C LEU A 329 13.30 -3.47 -40.97
N GLY A 330 12.49 -4.22 -41.71
CA GLY A 330 12.95 -5.00 -42.86
C GLY A 330 13.60 -4.12 -43.92
N ALA A 331 12.99 -2.99 -44.27
CA ALA A 331 13.57 -2.03 -45.21
C ALA A 331 14.90 -1.43 -44.71
N ALA A 332 14.98 -1.07 -43.42
CA ALA A 332 16.19 -0.51 -42.82
C ALA A 332 17.35 -1.50 -42.76
N LEU A 333 17.07 -2.77 -42.46
CA LEU A 333 18.07 -3.84 -42.41
C LEU A 333 18.27 -4.56 -43.76
N ARG A 334 17.78 -3.98 -44.86
CA ARG A 334 17.99 -4.55 -46.19
C ARG A 334 19.47 -4.52 -46.55
N GLY A 335 19.97 -5.66 -46.99
CA GLY A 335 21.38 -5.84 -47.28
C GLY A 335 21.63 -6.99 -48.23
N SER A 336 22.91 -7.21 -48.50
CA SER A 336 23.40 -8.30 -49.32
C SER A 336 24.71 -8.83 -48.76
N ILE A 337 25.01 -10.08 -49.09
CA ILE A 337 26.23 -10.78 -48.71
C ILE A 337 26.82 -11.44 -49.94
N HIS A 338 28.15 -11.42 -49.99
CA HIS A 338 28.95 -12.06 -51.01
C HIS A 338 30.08 -12.83 -50.32
N LEU A 339 30.23 -14.11 -50.66
CA LEU A 339 31.27 -14.97 -50.15
C LEU A 339 32.17 -15.40 -51.32
N ASN A 340 33.39 -14.89 -51.30
CA ASN A 340 34.45 -15.27 -52.23
C ASN A 340 35.83 -15.20 -51.56
N ASN A 341 36.66 -16.20 -51.83
CA ASN A 341 38.10 -16.15 -51.62
C ASN A 341 38.88 -16.86 -52.74
N PHE A 342 38.22 -17.12 -53.87
CA PHE A 342 38.82 -17.74 -55.05
C PHE A 342 39.27 -16.66 -56.06
N ALA A 343 40.45 -16.89 -56.67
CA ALA A 343 41.01 -16.03 -57.72
C ALA A 343 41.50 -16.81 -58.95
N GLY A 344 41.26 -18.12 -59.01
CA GLY A 344 41.71 -18.95 -60.12
C GLY A 344 40.85 -18.78 -61.38
N PRO A 345 41.41 -19.02 -62.57
CA PRO A 345 40.61 -19.25 -63.77
C PRO A 345 39.77 -20.53 -63.61
N THR A 346 38.55 -20.53 -64.16
CA THR A 346 37.64 -21.68 -64.06
C THR A 346 37.95 -22.80 -65.07
N SER A 347 38.94 -22.61 -65.96
CA SER A 347 39.23 -23.49 -67.09
C SER A 347 40.65 -24.07 -67.15
N ASP A 348 41.57 -23.66 -66.27
CA ASP A 348 42.97 -24.10 -66.32
C ASP A 348 43.23 -25.19 -65.29
N PHE A 349 43.89 -26.27 -65.71
CA PHE A 349 44.19 -27.42 -64.86
C PHE A 349 45.38 -27.19 -63.90
N GLN A 350 46.19 -26.15 -64.13
CA GLN A 350 47.41 -25.90 -63.38
C GLN A 350 47.70 -24.40 -63.25
N LEU A 351 48.13 -23.97 -62.05
CA LEU A 351 48.54 -22.59 -61.76
C LEU A 351 49.91 -22.53 -61.09
N ASP A 352 50.65 -21.46 -61.38
CA ASP A 352 51.96 -21.16 -60.77
C ASP A 352 51.82 -20.54 -59.35
N ASN A 353 50.64 -20.01 -59.01
CA ASN A 353 50.36 -19.36 -57.73
C ASN A 353 49.06 -19.91 -57.13
N GLU A 354 48.92 -19.78 -55.80
CA GLU A 354 47.70 -20.18 -55.08
C GLU A 354 46.49 -19.38 -55.61
N PRO A 355 45.37 -20.02 -55.97
CA PRO A 355 44.18 -19.34 -56.51
C PRO A 355 43.33 -18.69 -55.41
N PHE A 356 43.97 -17.92 -54.54
CA PHE A 356 43.38 -17.34 -53.34
C PHE A 356 43.29 -15.81 -53.41
N ARG A 357 42.20 -15.24 -52.88
CA ARG A 357 41.98 -13.80 -52.75
C ARG A 357 41.59 -13.42 -51.32
N GLU A 358 42.28 -12.43 -50.76
CA GLU A 358 41.92 -11.84 -49.47
C GLU A 358 40.91 -10.69 -49.63
N ASN A 359 40.05 -10.52 -48.63
CA ASN A 359 39.12 -9.40 -48.47
C ASN A 359 38.16 -9.18 -49.65
N ASP A 360 37.79 -10.28 -50.32
CA ASP A 360 36.82 -10.26 -51.41
C ASP A 360 35.42 -10.63 -50.95
N SER A 361 35.26 -11.30 -49.80
CA SER A 361 33.95 -11.49 -49.19
C SER A 361 33.50 -10.21 -48.49
N TRP A 362 32.20 -9.93 -48.52
CA TRP A 362 31.63 -8.76 -47.85
C TRP A 362 30.18 -8.97 -47.41
N ILE A 363 29.77 -8.24 -46.37
CA ILE A 363 28.36 -8.07 -46.00
C ILE A 363 28.04 -6.57 -46.01
N ARG A 364 26.92 -6.21 -46.62
CA ARG A 364 26.49 -4.82 -46.79
C ARG A 364 25.07 -4.63 -46.28
N VAL A 365 24.84 -3.53 -45.56
CA VAL A 365 23.49 -3.05 -45.15
C VAL A 365 23.42 -1.56 -45.44
N GLY A 366 22.55 -1.15 -46.35
CA GLY A 366 22.52 0.23 -46.83
C GLY A 366 23.89 0.68 -47.37
N SER A 367 24.46 1.73 -46.77
CA SER A 367 25.79 2.26 -47.12
C SER A 367 26.95 1.64 -46.33
N TRP A 368 26.66 0.77 -45.36
CA TRP A 368 27.68 0.14 -44.54
C TRP A 368 28.12 -1.18 -45.19
N GLU A 369 29.42 -1.41 -45.27
CA GLU A 369 30.04 -2.63 -45.82
C GLU A 369 31.18 -3.07 -44.91
N GLU A 370 31.21 -4.36 -44.56
CA GLU A 370 32.35 -5.02 -43.93
C GLU A 370 32.90 -6.07 -44.88
N ARG A 371 34.20 -5.95 -45.19
CA ARG A 371 34.95 -6.93 -45.97
C ARG A 371 35.68 -7.89 -45.04
N PHE A 372 35.80 -9.14 -45.47
CA PHE A 372 36.49 -10.17 -44.73
C PHE A 372 37.05 -11.25 -45.67
N THR A 373 37.92 -12.09 -45.11
CA THR A 373 38.41 -13.29 -45.76
C THR A 373 37.89 -14.50 -44.98
N PRO A 374 37.08 -15.39 -45.58
CA PRO A 374 36.66 -16.64 -44.98
C PRO A 374 37.86 -17.51 -44.57
N GLU A 375 37.71 -18.28 -43.50
CA GLU A 375 38.70 -19.30 -43.11
C GLU A 375 39.00 -20.26 -44.27
N ARG A 376 40.27 -20.64 -44.40
CA ARG A 376 40.71 -21.62 -45.39
C ARG A 376 40.39 -23.02 -44.89
N PHE A 377 39.69 -23.82 -45.68
CA PHE A 377 39.58 -25.25 -45.41
C PHE A 377 40.70 -26.00 -46.12
N ILE A 378 41.43 -26.78 -45.33
CA ILE A 378 42.54 -27.60 -45.78
C ILE A 378 42.22 -29.05 -45.42
N TYR A 379 42.30 -29.93 -46.40
CA TYR A 379 42.11 -31.36 -46.26
C TYR A 379 43.39 -32.10 -46.67
N GLY A 380 43.73 -33.16 -45.92
CA GLY A 380 44.96 -33.92 -46.15
C GLY A 380 46.21 -33.22 -45.59
N SER A 381 47.38 -33.67 -46.05
CA SER A 381 48.67 -33.09 -45.64
C SER A 381 49.75 -33.35 -46.69
N GLY A 382 50.83 -32.56 -46.66
CA GLY A 382 52.00 -32.77 -47.51
C GLY A 382 51.70 -32.58 -49.00
N ALA A 383 52.16 -33.52 -49.83
CA ALA A 383 51.98 -33.46 -51.29
C ALA A 383 50.53 -33.72 -51.76
N THR A 384 49.64 -34.09 -50.85
CA THR A 384 48.20 -34.37 -51.09
C THR A 384 47.29 -33.35 -50.37
N GLU A 385 47.86 -32.21 -49.97
CA GLU A 385 47.11 -31.14 -49.31
C GLU A 385 46.17 -30.47 -50.32
N SER A 386 44.87 -30.65 -50.11
CA SER A 386 43.80 -30.00 -50.86
C SER A 386 43.31 -28.77 -50.09
N ARG A 387 43.11 -27.65 -50.78
CA ARG A 387 42.55 -26.42 -50.23
C ARG A 387 41.26 -26.09 -50.95
N TYR A 388 40.26 -25.64 -50.19
CA TYR A 388 38.93 -25.36 -50.72
C TYR A 388 38.61 -23.86 -50.58
N TYR A 389 38.14 -23.27 -51.68
CA TYR A 389 37.86 -21.85 -51.80
C TYR A 389 36.40 -21.61 -52.16
N LEU A 390 35.76 -20.64 -51.51
CA LEU A 390 34.42 -20.18 -51.84
C LEU A 390 34.47 -19.33 -53.12
N ASN A 391 33.55 -19.58 -54.03
CA ASN A 391 33.51 -18.97 -55.36
C ASN A 391 32.15 -18.28 -55.60
N ASP A 392 32.15 -16.95 -55.52
CA ASP A 392 31.03 -16.07 -55.90
C ASP A 392 29.63 -16.46 -55.38
N ILE A 393 29.51 -16.79 -54.09
CA ILE A 393 28.21 -17.14 -53.47
C ILE A 393 27.52 -15.86 -52.98
N ASN A 394 26.34 -15.55 -53.51
CA ASN A 394 25.62 -14.30 -53.23
C ASN A 394 24.30 -14.53 -52.49
N GLY A 395 23.86 -13.56 -51.69
CA GLY A 395 22.55 -13.59 -51.06
C GLY A 395 22.03 -12.21 -50.68
N ASP A 396 20.72 -12.01 -50.80
CA ASP A 396 20.03 -10.77 -50.39
C ASP A 396 19.17 -11.01 -49.15
N PHE A 397 19.22 -10.09 -48.19
CA PHE A 397 18.45 -10.19 -46.95
C PHE A 397 17.71 -8.91 -46.59
N GLY A 398 16.71 -9.07 -45.73
CA GLY A 398 15.82 -7.97 -45.35
C GLY A 398 14.95 -7.50 -46.51
N GLY A 399 14.47 -6.27 -46.41
CA GLY A 399 13.49 -5.66 -47.32
C GLY A 399 12.06 -5.64 -46.78
N PRO A 400 11.17 -4.85 -47.41
CA PRO A 400 9.77 -4.76 -47.01
C PRO A 400 9.09 -6.14 -47.05
N GLY A 401 8.64 -6.64 -45.90
CA GLY A 401 7.95 -7.92 -45.80
C GLY A 401 8.84 -9.15 -45.60
N ALA A 402 10.17 -8.99 -45.55
CA ALA A 402 11.10 -10.08 -45.26
C ALA A 402 11.08 -10.52 -43.78
N MET A 403 10.59 -9.64 -42.89
CA MET A 403 10.54 -9.89 -41.46
C MET A 403 9.17 -10.39 -41.00
N TYR A 404 9.18 -11.29 -40.03
CA TYR A 404 8.01 -11.88 -39.40
C TYR A 404 8.24 -12.09 -37.90
N PHE A 405 7.17 -12.29 -37.14
CA PHE A 405 7.29 -12.65 -35.73
C PHE A 405 7.43 -14.16 -35.57
N TRP A 406 8.39 -14.58 -34.73
CA TRP A 406 8.64 -15.98 -34.42
C TRP A 406 8.84 -16.17 -32.91
N GLY A 407 7.80 -16.67 -32.24
CA GLY A 407 7.76 -16.72 -30.78
C GLY A 407 7.87 -15.32 -30.18
N GLU A 408 8.90 -15.09 -29.37
CA GLU A 408 9.18 -13.78 -28.76
C GLU A 408 10.13 -12.90 -29.59
N LYS A 409 10.48 -13.30 -30.82
CA LYS A 409 11.50 -12.67 -31.66
C LYS A 409 10.92 -12.08 -32.95
N ILE A 410 11.64 -11.12 -33.51
CA ILE A 410 11.49 -10.66 -34.89
C ILE A 410 12.51 -11.43 -35.74
N ALA A 411 12.04 -12.19 -36.71
CA ALA A 411 12.88 -13.03 -37.55
C ALA A 411 12.83 -12.61 -39.03
N MET A 412 13.88 -12.95 -39.77
CA MET A 412 13.91 -12.93 -41.23
C MET A 412 14.59 -14.19 -41.75
N LYS A 413 14.21 -14.57 -42.96
CA LYS A 413 14.82 -15.68 -43.68
C LYS A 413 15.51 -15.14 -44.94
N THR A 414 16.75 -15.55 -45.13
CA THR A 414 17.56 -15.27 -46.32
C THR A 414 17.80 -16.58 -47.05
N VAL A 415 17.77 -16.54 -48.38
CA VAL A 415 18.14 -17.67 -49.24
C VAL A 415 19.25 -17.15 -50.15
N PHE A 416 20.36 -17.89 -50.23
CA PHE A 416 21.46 -17.54 -51.12
C PHE A 416 21.21 -18.12 -52.50
N GLU A 417 21.76 -17.45 -53.51
CA GLU A 417 21.84 -17.97 -54.86
C GLU A 417 22.70 -19.24 -54.84
N THR A 418 22.09 -20.34 -55.27
CA THR A 418 22.66 -21.70 -55.29
C THR A 418 22.27 -22.36 -56.61
N GLY A 419 23.15 -23.15 -57.21
CA GLY A 419 22.86 -23.90 -58.44
C GLY A 419 23.71 -23.52 -59.65
N GLY A 420 24.93 -23.02 -59.44
CA GLY A 420 25.97 -22.90 -60.47
C GLY A 420 27.06 -23.95 -60.27
N ASP A 421 27.64 -24.47 -61.35
CA ASP A 421 28.70 -25.48 -61.25
C ASP A 421 29.88 -24.94 -60.42
N HIS A 422 30.22 -25.61 -59.30
CA HIS A 422 31.43 -25.41 -58.50
C HIS A 422 31.48 -24.14 -57.62
N GLU A 423 30.53 -23.98 -56.67
CA GLU A 423 30.56 -22.89 -55.69
C GLU A 423 31.68 -23.01 -54.64
N ILE A 424 32.26 -24.20 -54.46
CA ILE A 424 33.48 -24.40 -53.69
C ILE A 424 34.52 -25.10 -54.57
N ARG A 425 35.65 -24.43 -54.80
CA ARG A 425 36.74 -24.90 -55.66
C ARG A 425 37.81 -25.64 -54.87
N GLY A 426 38.08 -26.89 -55.22
CA GLY A 426 39.13 -27.70 -54.61
C GLY A 426 40.44 -27.62 -55.40
N TRP A 427 41.57 -27.30 -54.75
CA TRP A 427 42.88 -27.24 -55.40
C TRP A 427 43.96 -27.90 -54.57
N GLU A 428 44.81 -28.69 -55.22
CA GLU A 428 45.91 -29.41 -54.57
C GLU A 428 47.23 -28.68 -54.78
N TYR A 429 48.03 -28.59 -53.72
CA TYR A 429 49.40 -28.08 -53.84
C TYR A 429 50.41 -29.21 -54.03
N THR A 430 51.03 -29.25 -55.21
CA THR A 430 52.13 -30.17 -55.50
C THR A 430 53.32 -29.37 -56.04
N TRP A 431 54.32 -29.18 -55.18
CA TRP A 431 55.47 -28.31 -55.46
C TRP A 431 56.04 -28.49 -56.88
N PRO A 432 56.21 -27.42 -57.66
CA PRO A 432 55.98 -26.01 -57.31
C PRO A 432 54.57 -25.47 -57.65
N ASN A 433 53.65 -26.28 -58.15
CA ASN A 433 52.41 -25.82 -58.80
C ASN A 433 51.14 -26.17 -58.01
N TRP A 434 50.04 -25.55 -58.42
CA TRP A 434 48.69 -25.83 -57.96
C TRP A 434 47.90 -26.54 -59.04
N TYR A 435 47.15 -27.58 -58.69
CA TYR A 435 46.38 -28.40 -59.63
C TYR A 435 44.90 -28.45 -59.25
N ASP A 436 44.03 -28.37 -60.25
CA ASP A 436 42.58 -28.56 -60.13
C ASP A 436 42.26 -30.07 -60.14
N SER A 437 42.70 -30.76 -59.09
CA SER A 437 42.60 -32.22 -58.91
C SER A 437 41.66 -32.68 -57.77
N PRO A 438 41.48 -31.94 -56.65
CA PRO A 438 40.48 -32.28 -55.64
C PRO A 438 39.04 -32.08 -56.18
N PRO A 439 38.04 -32.69 -55.54
CA PRO A 439 36.65 -32.48 -55.95
C PRO A 439 36.20 -31.04 -55.66
N ASP A 440 35.56 -30.43 -56.66
CA ASP A 440 34.71 -29.28 -56.42
C ASP A 440 33.44 -29.70 -55.66
N VAL A 441 32.87 -28.76 -54.91
CA VAL A 441 31.65 -28.96 -54.10
C VAL A 441 30.57 -27.99 -54.55
N ASP A 442 29.38 -28.52 -54.78
CA ASP A 442 28.20 -27.72 -55.07
C ASP A 442 27.41 -27.44 -53.79
N LEU A 443 26.88 -26.23 -53.71
CA LEU A 443 25.96 -25.81 -52.66
C LEU A 443 24.54 -25.99 -53.17
N THR A 444 23.86 -27.04 -52.70
CA THR A 444 22.48 -27.34 -53.10
C THR A 444 21.47 -26.48 -52.36
N ARG A 445 21.83 -25.98 -51.16
CA ARG A 445 21.00 -25.06 -50.39
C ARG A 445 21.82 -24.30 -49.36
N ILE A 446 21.65 -22.98 -49.32
CA ILE A 446 22.04 -22.16 -48.18
C ILE A 446 20.87 -21.26 -47.79
N GLU A 447 20.39 -21.46 -46.57
CA GLU A 447 19.38 -20.62 -45.95
C GLU A 447 19.87 -20.07 -44.62
N LEU A 448 19.50 -18.84 -44.30
CA LEU A 448 19.81 -18.22 -43.02
C LEU A 448 18.52 -17.80 -42.33
N VAL A 449 18.32 -18.25 -41.10
CA VAL A 449 17.30 -17.66 -40.22
C VAL A 449 18.00 -16.75 -39.24
N VAL A 450 17.64 -15.46 -39.27
CA VAL A 450 18.11 -14.45 -38.32
C VAL A 450 16.96 -14.09 -37.42
N ALA A 451 17.16 -14.09 -36.11
CA ALA A 451 16.14 -13.69 -35.14
C ALA A 451 16.68 -12.70 -34.10
N LEU A 452 15.92 -11.64 -33.87
CA LEU A 452 16.21 -10.50 -33.01
C LEU A 452 15.21 -10.47 -31.85
N ARG A 453 15.67 -10.34 -30.60
CA ARG A 453 14.75 -10.18 -29.47
C ARG A 453 14.50 -8.69 -29.22
N PRO A 454 13.26 -8.19 -29.32
CA PRO A 454 12.98 -6.78 -29.03
C PRO A 454 13.16 -6.48 -27.54
N ILE A 455 13.75 -5.34 -27.22
CA ILE A 455 13.98 -4.84 -25.86
C ILE A 455 13.76 -3.32 -25.79
N ILE A 456 13.70 -2.79 -24.55
CA ILE A 456 13.85 -1.35 -24.30
C ILE A 456 15.30 -1.09 -23.91
N ARG A 457 15.99 -0.22 -24.66
CA ARG A 457 17.35 0.24 -24.35
C ARG A 457 17.34 1.76 -24.31
N ASP A 458 17.79 2.34 -23.21
CA ASP A 458 17.85 3.80 -23.02
C ASP A 458 16.53 4.52 -23.33
N GLY A 459 15.42 3.86 -22.98
CA GLY A 459 14.07 4.37 -23.21
C GLY A 459 13.57 4.26 -24.66
N ARG A 460 14.31 3.64 -25.58
CA ARG A 460 13.94 3.43 -26.98
C ARG A 460 13.65 1.95 -27.26
N LEU A 461 12.85 1.67 -28.29
CA LEU A 461 12.78 0.32 -28.82
C LEU A 461 14.13 -0.05 -29.45
N SER A 462 14.61 -1.24 -29.12
CA SER A 462 15.88 -1.80 -29.60
C SER A 462 15.74 -3.31 -29.72
N TYR A 463 16.83 -3.99 -30.03
CA TYR A 463 16.93 -5.44 -29.98
C TYR A 463 18.21 -5.91 -29.30
N ASP A 464 18.20 -7.16 -28.86
CA ASP A 464 19.38 -7.89 -28.40
C ASP A 464 19.30 -9.38 -28.77
N ARG A 465 20.27 -10.15 -28.28
CA ARG A 465 20.36 -11.61 -28.44
C ARG A 465 20.07 -12.04 -29.88
N VAL A 466 20.82 -11.46 -30.81
CA VAL A 466 20.83 -11.87 -32.21
C VAL A 466 21.12 -13.37 -32.27
N THR A 467 20.26 -14.11 -32.94
CA THR A 467 20.42 -15.54 -33.19
C THR A 467 20.52 -15.74 -34.69
N VAL A 468 21.61 -16.35 -35.15
CA VAL A 468 21.80 -16.66 -36.56
C VAL A 468 21.92 -18.17 -36.73
N ALA A 469 21.06 -18.75 -37.55
CA ALA A 469 20.99 -20.19 -37.81
C ALA A 469 21.10 -20.46 -39.32
N PRO A 470 22.32 -20.66 -39.83
CA PRO A 470 22.54 -21.13 -41.19
C PRO A 470 22.10 -22.60 -41.34
N THR A 471 21.47 -22.92 -42.47
CA THR A 471 21.21 -24.27 -42.96
C THR A 471 21.97 -24.41 -44.27
N ILE A 472 22.95 -25.31 -44.30
CA ILE A 472 23.86 -25.48 -45.42
C ILE A 472 23.81 -26.94 -45.85
N GLU A 473 23.43 -27.17 -47.10
CA GLU A 473 23.45 -28.47 -47.77
C GLU A 473 24.43 -28.37 -48.93
N LEU A 474 25.33 -29.35 -49.02
CA LEU A 474 26.40 -29.39 -50.01
C LEU A 474 26.58 -30.81 -50.54
N THR A 475 27.11 -30.94 -51.75
CA THR A 475 27.27 -32.22 -52.44
C THR A 475 28.59 -32.23 -53.21
N LEU A 476 29.33 -33.34 -53.09
CA LEU A 476 30.56 -33.57 -53.84
C LEU A 476 30.24 -34.19 -55.20
N HIS A 477 31.07 -33.94 -56.21
CA HIS A 477 30.86 -34.51 -57.54
C HIS A 477 31.40 -35.93 -57.72
N GLY A 478 30.59 -36.78 -58.36
CA GLY A 478 31.02 -38.05 -58.95
C GLY A 478 31.60 -39.05 -57.96
N PHE A 479 32.78 -39.62 -58.27
CA PHE A 479 33.45 -40.63 -57.45
C PHE A 479 33.75 -40.14 -56.03
N TRP A 480 33.97 -38.84 -55.84
CA TRP A 480 34.32 -38.26 -54.55
C TRP A 480 33.16 -38.21 -53.55
N GLU A 481 31.91 -38.12 -54.03
CA GLU A 481 30.72 -38.27 -53.18
C GLU A 481 30.73 -39.64 -52.48
N PHE A 482 30.93 -40.70 -53.27
CA PHE A 482 31.02 -42.06 -52.75
C PHE A 482 32.23 -42.24 -51.83
N ILE A 483 33.39 -41.68 -52.17
CA ILE A 483 34.58 -41.77 -51.30
C ILE A 483 34.34 -41.07 -49.96
N ASP A 484 33.77 -39.87 -49.97
CA ASP A 484 33.55 -39.13 -48.74
C ASP A 484 32.53 -39.82 -47.84
N GLU A 485 31.40 -40.28 -48.39
CA GLU A 485 30.37 -40.96 -47.61
C GLU A 485 30.79 -42.35 -47.14
N ALA A 486 31.32 -43.20 -48.03
CA ALA A 486 31.54 -44.62 -47.73
C ALA A 486 32.87 -44.89 -47.01
N PHE A 487 33.89 -44.07 -47.24
CA PHE A 487 35.24 -44.33 -46.71
C PHE A 487 35.72 -43.27 -45.73
N LEU A 488 35.41 -41.99 -45.97
CA LEU A 488 35.85 -40.90 -45.09
C LEU A 488 34.83 -40.55 -44.00
N SER A 489 33.65 -41.18 -44.01
CA SER A 489 32.56 -40.89 -43.07
C SER A 489 32.20 -39.39 -43.03
N ARG A 490 32.09 -38.76 -44.21
CA ARG A 490 31.84 -37.31 -44.42
C ARG A 490 32.97 -36.40 -43.95
N GLY A 491 34.21 -36.86 -44.10
CA GLY A 491 35.42 -36.17 -43.66
C GLY A 491 35.74 -34.88 -44.43
N ILE A 492 35.15 -34.65 -45.60
CA ILE A 492 35.28 -33.41 -46.38
C ILE A 492 34.02 -32.56 -46.21
N GLN A 493 32.83 -33.15 -46.41
CA GLN A 493 31.56 -32.42 -46.37
C GLN A 493 31.24 -31.80 -44.99
N ASP A 494 31.39 -32.56 -43.89
CA ASP A 494 31.01 -32.06 -42.56
C ASP A 494 31.90 -30.90 -42.08
N PRO A 495 33.24 -30.96 -42.20
CA PRO A 495 34.09 -29.83 -41.83
C PRO A 495 33.85 -28.57 -42.67
N LEU A 496 33.67 -28.71 -43.99
CA LEU A 496 33.32 -27.58 -44.89
C LEU A 496 32.02 -26.93 -44.44
N ARG A 497 30.97 -27.73 -44.24
CA ARG A 497 29.68 -27.25 -43.74
C ARG A 497 29.83 -26.51 -42.41
N ASN A 498 30.60 -27.08 -41.48
CA ASN A 498 30.79 -26.50 -40.14
C ASN A 498 31.59 -25.19 -40.18
N MET A 499 32.59 -25.09 -41.05
CA MET A 499 33.39 -23.88 -41.27
C MET A 499 32.49 -22.76 -41.84
N MET A 500 31.77 -23.03 -42.94
CA MET A 500 30.83 -22.07 -43.51
C MET A 500 29.73 -21.66 -42.53
N HIS A 501 29.17 -22.63 -41.79
CA HIS A 501 28.17 -22.36 -40.76
C HIS A 501 28.71 -21.41 -39.69
N THR A 502 29.95 -21.63 -39.23
CA THR A 502 30.58 -20.81 -38.20
C THR A 502 30.90 -19.41 -38.72
N GLU A 503 31.49 -19.29 -39.91
CA GLU A 503 31.83 -18.01 -40.54
C GLU A 503 30.58 -17.16 -40.78
N ILE A 504 29.58 -17.70 -41.47
CA ILE A 504 28.33 -16.97 -41.78
C ILE A 504 27.65 -16.53 -40.49
N ARG A 505 27.54 -17.43 -39.49
CA ARG A 505 26.94 -17.10 -38.20
C ARG A 505 27.69 -15.95 -37.52
N ASN A 506 29.00 -16.09 -37.36
CA ASN A 506 29.80 -15.12 -36.62
C ASN A 506 29.78 -13.74 -37.29
N LYS A 507 29.84 -13.69 -38.63
CA LYS A 507 29.82 -12.42 -39.39
C LYS A 507 28.45 -11.73 -39.33
N PHE A 508 27.35 -12.47 -39.47
CA PHE A 508 26.01 -11.88 -39.31
C PHE A 508 25.72 -11.44 -37.87
N GLU A 509 26.15 -12.22 -36.86
CA GLU A 509 25.99 -11.83 -35.47
C GLU A 509 26.78 -10.56 -35.16
N ALA A 510 28.04 -10.48 -35.59
CA ALA A 510 28.88 -9.29 -35.42
C ALA A 510 28.26 -8.05 -36.10
N LEU A 511 27.81 -8.19 -37.35
CA LEU A 511 27.12 -7.14 -38.11
C LEU A 511 25.91 -6.59 -37.35
N LEU A 512 24.99 -7.47 -36.96
CA LEU A 512 23.72 -7.06 -36.35
C LEU A 512 23.92 -6.58 -34.91
N MET A 513 25.00 -6.97 -34.25
CA MET A 513 25.38 -6.45 -32.94
C MET A 513 26.21 -5.17 -33.00
N SER A 514 26.68 -4.75 -34.18
CA SER A 514 27.38 -3.48 -34.36
C SER A 514 26.51 -2.30 -33.93
N GLU A 515 27.16 -1.27 -33.40
CA GLU A 515 26.45 -0.10 -32.90
C GLU A 515 25.74 0.65 -34.02
N GLU A 516 26.34 0.72 -35.20
CA GLU A 516 25.84 1.39 -36.38
C GLU A 516 24.53 0.75 -36.87
N ILE A 517 24.51 -0.57 -37.05
CA ILE A 517 23.32 -1.29 -37.54
C ILE A 517 22.22 -1.29 -36.48
N ARG A 518 22.58 -1.42 -35.19
CA ARG A 518 21.61 -1.32 -34.10
C ARG A 518 20.97 0.08 -34.04
N ARG A 519 21.77 1.15 -34.13
CA ARG A 519 21.24 2.53 -34.13
C ARG A 519 20.32 2.79 -35.32
N LEU A 520 20.67 2.28 -36.51
CA LEU A 520 19.82 2.37 -37.69
C LEU A 520 18.44 1.76 -37.44
N ALA A 521 18.39 0.57 -36.83
CA ALA A 521 17.13 -0.07 -36.45
C ALA A 521 16.36 0.70 -35.36
N GLU A 522 17.06 1.20 -34.33
CA GLU A 522 16.47 2.01 -33.26
C GLU A 522 15.85 3.31 -33.78
N ASP A 523 16.51 3.98 -34.73
CA ASP A 523 16.02 5.21 -35.37
C ASP A 523 14.77 4.94 -36.19
N GLU A 524 14.74 3.84 -36.93
CA GLU A 524 13.57 3.46 -37.71
C GLU A 524 12.37 3.04 -36.82
N MET A 525 12.62 2.28 -35.75
CA MET A 525 11.57 1.92 -34.79
C MET A 525 11.04 3.14 -34.03
N GLU A 526 11.92 4.08 -33.65
CA GLU A 526 11.53 5.33 -33.01
C GLU A 526 10.68 6.19 -33.95
N ARG A 527 11.03 6.27 -35.23
CA ARG A 527 10.24 7.00 -36.25
C ARG A 527 8.78 6.52 -36.32
N ILE A 528 8.55 5.23 -36.14
CA ILE A 528 7.21 4.62 -36.14
C ILE A 528 6.44 4.96 -34.86
N ILE A 529 7.14 5.02 -33.72
CA ILE A 529 6.52 5.22 -32.41
C ILE A 529 6.38 6.68 -32.03
N ALA A 530 7.21 7.58 -32.57
CA ALA A 530 7.21 9.00 -32.24
C ALA A 530 5.82 9.67 -32.35
N PRO A 531 5.00 9.43 -33.40
CA PRO A 531 3.63 9.98 -33.45
C PRO A 531 2.74 9.47 -32.31
N SER A 532 2.93 8.21 -31.91
CA SER A 532 2.20 7.60 -30.78
C SER A 532 2.69 8.15 -29.45
N ARG A 533 3.99 8.42 -29.29
CA ARG A 533 4.55 9.03 -28.06
C ARG A 533 3.88 10.36 -27.72
N VAL A 534 3.71 11.23 -28.71
CA VAL A 534 3.08 12.53 -28.54
C VAL A 534 1.57 12.40 -28.27
N SER A 535 0.86 11.66 -29.14
CA SER A 535 -0.60 11.54 -29.01
C SER A 535 -1.06 10.81 -27.75
N MET A 536 -0.24 9.90 -27.23
CA MET A 536 -0.55 9.09 -26.05
C MET A 536 0.18 9.57 -24.79
N ARG A 537 0.88 10.71 -24.86
CA ARG A 537 1.61 11.29 -23.73
C ARG A 537 2.56 10.30 -23.05
N ILE A 538 3.29 9.53 -23.84
CA ILE A 538 4.22 8.51 -23.34
C ILE A 538 5.43 9.21 -22.72
N LYS A 539 5.56 9.13 -21.39
CA LYS A 539 6.73 9.61 -20.64
C LYS A 539 7.92 8.68 -20.81
N LYS A 540 7.69 7.36 -20.70
CA LYS A 540 8.76 6.36 -20.72
C LYS A 540 8.25 4.99 -21.18
N LEU A 541 8.97 4.31 -22.06
CA LEU A 541 8.73 2.90 -22.38
C LEU A 541 9.29 2.02 -21.24
N THR A 542 8.50 1.05 -20.77
CA THR A 542 8.87 0.17 -19.65
C THR A 542 9.10 -1.27 -20.09
N SER A 543 8.35 -1.76 -21.07
CA SER A 543 8.53 -3.11 -21.60
C SER A 543 8.09 -3.23 -23.06
N VAL A 544 8.59 -4.25 -23.74
CA VAL A 544 8.18 -4.62 -25.08
C VAL A 544 8.14 -6.14 -25.19
N ARG A 545 7.12 -6.68 -25.87
CA ARG A 545 6.95 -8.11 -26.09
C ARG A 545 6.24 -8.39 -27.41
N VAL A 546 6.68 -9.40 -28.14
CA VAL A 546 5.93 -9.95 -29.27
C VAL A 546 4.74 -10.77 -28.76
N THR A 547 3.54 -10.47 -29.23
CA THR A 547 2.29 -11.16 -28.87
C THR A 547 1.56 -11.54 -30.15
N GLY A 548 1.66 -12.81 -30.55
CA GLY A 548 1.10 -13.27 -31.82
C GLY A 548 1.75 -12.58 -33.02
N ASP A 549 0.96 -11.83 -33.78
CA ASP A 549 1.36 -11.07 -34.97
C ASP A 549 1.60 -9.57 -34.68
N ALA A 550 1.75 -9.20 -33.40
CA ALA A 550 1.86 -7.82 -32.97
C ALA A 550 2.95 -7.61 -31.91
N LEU A 551 3.33 -6.34 -31.73
CA LEU A 551 4.23 -5.90 -30.67
C LEU A 551 3.43 -5.20 -29.58
N THR A 552 3.44 -5.74 -28.37
CA THR A 552 2.86 -5.10 -27.18
C THR A 552 3.94 -4.27 -26.50
N ILE A 553 3.71 -2.97 -26.40
CA ILE A 553 4.56 -2.04 -25.65
C ILE A 553 3.85 -1.63 -24.35
N SER A 554 4.58 -1.61 -23.25
CA SER A 554 4.13 -1.03 -21.98
C SER A 554 4.85 0.29 -21.74
N TYR A 555 4.13 1.27 -21.20
CA TYR A 555 4.66 2.62 -21.04
C TYR A 555 4.06 3.36 -19.84
N GLU A 556 4.84 4.26 -19.28
CA GLU A 556 4.40 5.27 -18.32
C GLU A 556 3.81 6.47 -19.06
N VAL A 557 2.66 6.93 -18.60
CA VAL A 557 1.95 8.10 -19.17
C VAL A 557 2.32 9.35 -18.37
N GLU A 558 2.45 10.49 -19.03
CA GLU A 558 2.49 11.79 -18.35
C GLU A 558 1.14 12.09 -17.68
N PRO A 559 1.13 12.70 -16.49
CA PRO A 559 -0.09 13.01 -15.74
C PRO A 559 -1.06 13.91 -16.50
#